data_AF-A0A485B264-F1
#
_entry.id   AF-A0A485B264-F1
#
_cell.length_a   1.000
_cell.length_b   1.000
_cell.length_c   1.000
_cell.angle_alpha   90.00
_cell.angle_beta   90.00
_cell.angle_gamma   90.00
#
_symmetry.space_group_name_H-M   'P 1'
#
loop_
_entity.id
_entity.type
_entity.pdbx_description
1 polymer ?
#
loop_
_entity_poly.entity_id
_entity_poly.type
_entity_poly.pdbx_seq_one_letter_code
_entity_poly.pdbx_strand_id
1 'polypeptide(L)' 'MSQREVLPLGLFFWGERWLLVSWCELRDDYRCFRLDRCLEVAATGRLFSERADRSLSDFLRKVRCEDRES' A
#
# COMPACT_ATOMS: atom_id res chain seq x y z
N MET A 1 -18.76 -3.37 -5.48
CA MET A 1 -17.54 -2.59 -5.80
C MET A 1 -17.24 -1.67 -4.64
N SER A 2 -15.97 -1.45 -4.27
CA SER A 2 -15.60 -0.48 -3.23
C SER A 2 -14.60 0.52 -3.78
N GLN A 3 -14.88 1.81 -3.63
CA GLN A 3 -13.89 2.87 -3.83
C GLN A 3 -13.11 3.07 -2.53
N ARG A 4 -11.80 3.29 -2.64
CA ARG A 4 -10.92 3.51 -1.49
C ARG A 4 -9.92 4.60 -1.82
N GLU A 5 -9.90 5.64 -1.01
CA GLU A 5 -8.77 6.56 -0.95
C GLU A 5 -7.70 5.95 -0.04
N VAL A 6 -6.46 5.99 -0.50
CA VAL A 6 -5.32 5.39 0.18
C VAL A 6 -4.10 6.29 -0.01
N LEU A 7 -3.14 6.21 0.91
CA LEU A 7 -1.85 6.87 0.76
C LEU A 7 -0.88 5.90 0.07
N PRO A 8 -0.49 6.14 -1.19
CA PRO A 8 0.41 5.23 -1.91
C PRO A 8 1.82 5.31 -1.35
N LEU A 9 2.34 4.22 -0.77
CA LEU A 9 3.66 4.20 -0.11
C LEU A 9 4.74 3.57 -0.99
N GLY A 10 4.39 2.54 -1.75
CA GLY A 10 5.36 1.85 -2.59
C GLY A 10 4.69 1.05 -3.69
N LEU A 11 5.37 0.94 -4.83
CA LEU A 11 4.89 0.19 -5.97
C LEU A 11 5.91 -0.91 -6.30
N PHE A 12 5.47 -2.15 -6.25
CA PHE A 12 6.30 -3.33 -6.49
C PHE A 12 5.86 -4.02 -7.77
N PHE A 13 6.83 -4.43 -8.57
CA PHE A 13 6.61 -5.21 -9.78
C PHE A 13 7.11 -6.63 -9.57
N TRP A 14 6.26 -7.62 -9.82
CA TRP A 14 6.64 -9.03 -9.73
C TRP A 14 6.14 -9.82 -10.94
N GLY A 15 7.07 -10.11 -11.85
CA GLY A 15 6.83 -10.84 -13.11
C GLY A 15 6.00 -10.03 -14.10
N GLU A 16 4.70 -9.97 -13.85
CA GLU A 16 3.69 -9.33 -14.72
C GLU A 16 2.70 -8.47 -13.94
N ARG A 17 2.82 -8.41 -12.61
CA ARG A 17 1.82 -7.81 -11.73
C ARG A 17 2.40 -6.65 -10.96
N TRP A 18 1.63 -5.56 -10.91
CA TRP A 18 1.90 -4.40 -10.08
C TRP A 18 1.13 -4.49 -8.77
N LEU A 19 1.87 -4.43 -7.66
CA LEU A 19 1.34 -4.40 -6.32
C LEU A 19 1.62 -3.03 -5.71
N LEU A 20 0.55 -2.30 -5.39
CA LEU A 20 0.63 -1.04 -4.68
C LEU A 20 0.48 -1.30 -3.18
N VAL A 21 1.51 -1.00 -2.41
CA VAL A 21 1.47 -0.93 -0.95
C VAL A 21 1.01 0.46 -0.55
N SER A 22 -0.04 0.54 0.27
CA SER A 22 -0.62 1.80 0.71
C SER A 22 -1.08 1.75 2.17
N TRP A 23 -1.17 2.92 2.80
CA TRP A 23 -1.90 3.08 4.06
C TRP A 23 -3.39 3.34 3.77
N CYS A 24 -4.27 2.55 4.38
CA CYS A 24 -5.71 2.73 4.25
C CYS A 24 -6.24 3.55 5.45
N GLU A 25 -6.54 4.82 5.24
CA GLU A 25 -7.01 5.73 6.31
C GLU A 25 -8.30 5.21 6.98
N LEU A 26 -9.18 4.54 6.23
CA LEU A 26 -10.43 3.97 6.74
C LEU A 26 -10.24 2.78 7.71
N ARG A 27 -9.09 2.10 7.63
CA ARG A 27 -8.81 0.91 8.44
C ARG A 27 -7.65 1.11 9.40
N ASP A 28 -6.98 2.26 9.32
CA ASP A 28 -5.77 2.60 10.06
C ASP A 28 -4.71 1.50 10.00
N ASP A 29 -4.51 0.95 8.79
CA ASP A 29 -3.62 -0.19 8.56
C ASP A 29 -3.08 -0.23 7.12
N TYR A 30 -1.98 -0.97 6.91
CA TYR A 30 -1.38 -1.21 5.60
C TYR A 30 -2.20 -2.19 4.76
N ARG A 31 -2.30 -1.92 3.46
CA ARG A 31 -2.88 -2.86 2.49
C ARG A 31 -2.14 -2.85 1.18
N CYS A 32 -2.08 -4.04 0.59
CA CYS A 32 -1.53 -4.26 -0.74
C CYS A 32 -2.68 -4.39 -1.76
N PHE A 33 -2.64 -3.57 -2.79
CA PHE A 33 -3.63 -3.54 -3.87
C PHE A 33 -2.99 -4.04 -5.15
N ARG A 34 -3.62 -5.04 -5.76
CA ARG A 34 -3.24 -5.54 -7.08
C ARG A 34 -3.84 -4.63 -8.15
N LEU A 35 -2.99 -3.84 -8.80
CA LEU A 35 -3.44 -2.88 -9.80
C LEU A 35 -4.08 -3.56 -11.01
N ASP A 36 -3.68 -4.82 -11.30
CA ASP A 36 -4.29 -5.62 -12.37
C ASP A 36 -5.79 -5.95 -12.13
N ARG A 37 -6.29 -5.75 -10.90
CA ARG A 37 -7.71 -5.98 -10.54
C ARG A 37 -8.48 -4.69 -10.29
N CYS A 38 -7.82 -3.53 -10.39
CA CYS A 38 -8.47 -2.24 -10.22
C CYS A 38 -9.19 -1.87 -11.51
N LEU A 39 -10.48 -1.52 -11.41
CA LEU A 39 -11.25 -1.04 -12.55
C LEU A 39 -10.77 0.35 -13.00
N GLU A 40 -10.39 1.20 -12.03
CA GLU A 40 -9.91 2.54 -12.26
C GLU A 40 -8.93 2.94 -11.15
N VAL A 41 -7.92 3.74 -11.52
CA VAL A 41 -6.96 4.35 -10.60
C VAL A 41 -6.76 5.79 -11.03
N ALA A 42 -7.01 6.73 -10.12
CA ALA A 42 -6.87 8.16 -10.39
C ALA A 42 -6.10 8.84 -9.25
N ALA A 43 -5.20 9.75 -9.61
CA ALA A 43 -4.54 10.62 -8.64
C ALA A 43 -5.54 11.66 -8.13
N THR A 44 -5.69 11.75 -6.81
CA THR A 44 -6.63 12.70 -6.18
C THR A 44 -6.08 14.13 -6.10
N GLY A 45 -4.79 14.32 -6.37
CA GLY A 45 -4.09 15.60 -6.17
C GLY A 45 -3.82 15.95 -4.70
N ARG A 46 -4.27 15.13 -3.74
CA ARG A 46 -3.96 15.30 -2.32
C ARG A 46 -2.49 14.96 -2.07
N LEU A 47 -1.82 15.83 -1.33
CA LEU A 47 -0.47 15.57 -0.84
C LEU A 47 -0.54 14.85 0.50
N PHE A 48 0.43 13.97 0.73
CA PHE A 48 0.64 13.32 2.02
C PHE A 48 2.13 13.30 2.33
N SER A 49 2.45 13.16 3.61
CA SER A 49 3.82 12.99 4.08
C SER A 49 3.92 11.65 4.78
N GLU A 50 4.97 10.90 4.45
CA GLU A 50 5.26 9.67 5.18
C GLU A 50 5.55 9.99 6.65
N ARG A 51 5.01 9.14 7.54
CA ARG A 51 5.29 9.18 8.97
C ARG A 51 6.04 7.92 9.36
N ALA A 52 6.85 7.99 10.41
CA ALA A 52 7.66 6.85 10.86
C ALA A 52 6.83 5.59 11.15
N ASP A 53 5.59 5.75 11.62
CA ASP A 53 4.61 4.70 11.91
C ASP A 53 3.75 4.27 10.71
N ARG A 54 3.83 5.01 9.59
CA ARG A 54 2.98 4.88 8.39
C ARG A 54 3.82 5.19 7.13
N SER A 55 4.92 4.46 6.97
CA SER A 55 5.88 4.63 5.86
C SER A 55 6.12 3.30 5.17
N LEU A 56 6.68 3.35 3.96
CA LEU A 56 7.07 2.12 3.26
C LEU A 56 8.11 1.34 4.09
N SER A 57 9.01 2.05 4.76
CA SER A 57 10.06 1.45 5.59
C SER A 57 9.50 0.71 6.80
N ASP A 58 8.47 1.25 7.44
CA ASP A 58 7.77 0.58 8.54
C ASP A 58 7.00 -0.66 8.06
N PHE A 59 6.30 -0.56 6.93
CA PHE A 59 5.66 -1.71 6.29
C PHE A 59 6.66 -2.85 6.03
N LEU A 60 7.78 -2.57 5.38
CA LEU A 60 8.79 -3.58 5.07
C LEU A 60 9.44 -4.17 6.33
N ARG A 61 9.53 -3.40 7.42
CA ARG A 61 9.98 -3.91 8.72
C ARG A 61 9.00 -4.93 9.29
N LYS A 62 7.69 -4.63 9.24
CA LYS A 62 6.62 -5.53 9.72
C LYS A 62 6.61 -6.86 8.94
N VAL A 63 6.58 -6.79 7.60
CA VAL A 63 6.58 -7.99 6.74
C VAL A 63 7.80 -8.88 6.99
N ARG A 64 9.01 -8.29 7.10
CA ARG A 64 10.23 -9.05 7.41
C ARG A 64 10.22 -9.73 8.78
N CYS A 65 9.43 -9.20 9.73
CA CYS A 65 9.27 -9.81 11.04
C CYS A 65 8.29 -10.98 10.97
N GLU A 66 7.18 -10.82 10.25
CA GLU A 66 6.17 -11.87 10.03
C GLU A 66 6.74 -13.09 9.28
N ASP A 67 7.57 -12.87 8.26
CA ASP A 67 8.23 -13.95 7.49
C ASP A 67 9.22 -14.79 8.32
N ARG A 68 9.69 -14.29 9.47
CA ARG A 68 10.64 -15.00 10.35
C ARG A 68 9.95 -15.88 11.39
N GLU A 69 8.63 -15.79 11.50
CA GLU A 69 7.83 -16.50 12.51
C GLU A 69 6.97 -17.63 11.90
N SER A 70 7.13 -17.92 10.60
CA SER A 70 6.44 -19.01 9.86
C SER A 70 7.34 -20.21 9.55
#